data_AF-A0A848YAH2-F1
#
_entry.id   AF-A0A848YAH2-F1
#
_cell.length_a   1.000
_cell.length_b   1.000
_cell.length_c   1.000
_cell.angle_alpha   90.00
_cell.angle_beta   90.00
_cell.angle_gamma   90.00
#
_symmetry.space_group_name_H-M   'P 1'
#
loop_
_entity.id
_entity.type
_entity.pdbx_description
1 polymer ?
#
loop_
_entity_poly.entity_id
_entity_poly.type
_entity_poly.pdbx_seq_one_letter_code
_entity_poly.pdbx_strand_id
1 'polypeptide(L)'
;TIMVYAEGINDPEGLASALQLARKNRKPVIFVKVGRTEAGAKAAASHTASLAVSDTACDAFLKQHGAYRADTTDEMVECAYACQPGVFPGGDKVGLVSISGGAGVQMADRCDAEGLQVPEYPVDLQADLKAMLPLAATTNPVDMTAIVVEKPELMIKTFQMVSDRADCDAIASFLTPIAARQEVMDGLTNWAKSLAGRMPLCLCAPVSREIKRPYEAAGISVFDTPDEAVRACAILRRFAKLFDRAGASEPPAAPEGAEPVDGEPLNEAEAKAVLRSWGIDTVAESLTTTVDEAVAAAAAISGPVALKIASADIAHKTEIGGVLLNVEGMDDVRAGFETLMERGRTARPDAKIDGVIVSEMAGEGVETVIGVQNDPTFGPMIMFGLGGVFVEILKDVSFRLAPFGVDEARRMIAEIKGAKILQGARGSKP
;
A
#
# COMPACT_ATOMS: atom_id res chain seq x y z
N THR A 1 -6.76 -20.95 6.28
CA THR A 1 -7.23 -19.58 6.07
C THR A 1 -8.21 -19.19 7.15
N ILE A 2 -8.25 -17.91 7.53
CA ILE A 2 -9.22 -17.31 8.46
C ILE A 2 -9.97 -16.24 7.66
N MET A 3 -11.29 -16.33 7.62
CA MET A 3 -12.17 -15.33 7.02
C MET A 3 -12.87 -14.57 8.12
N VAL A 4 -12.86 -13.24 8.06
CA VAL A 4 -13.46 -12.36 9.05
C VAL A 4 -14.40 -11.40 8.35
N TYR A 5 -15.66 -11.42 8.75
CA TYR A 5 -16.63 -10.38 8.42
C TYR A 5 -16.87 -9.56 9.68
N ALA A 6 -16.56 -8.26 9.64
CA ALA A 6 -16.60 -7.41 10.82
C ALA A 6 -17.33 -6.09 10.55
N GLU A 7 -18.18 -5.72 11.49
CA GLU A 7 -18.90 -4.43 11.51
C GLU A 7 -18.13 -3.38 12.33
N GLY A 8 -17.44 -3.82 13.39
CA GLY A 8 -16.61 -3.00 14.28
C GLY A 8 -15.50 -3.81 14.95
N ILE A 9 -14.61 -3.13 15.67
CA ILE A 9 -13.47 -3.70 16.39
C ILE A 9 -13.47 -3.10 17.79
N ASN A 10 -13.68 -3.94 18.81
CA ASN A 10 -13.76 -3.50 20.22
C ASN A 10 -12.47 -3.77 21.02
N ASP A 11 -11.65 -4.70 20.56
CA ASP A 11 -10.36 -5.06 21.17
C ASP A 11 -9.26 -5.01 20.08
N PRO A 12 -8.78 -3.80 19.72
CA PRO A 12 -7.74 -3.63 18.72
C PRO A 12 -6.43 -4.35 19.06
N GLU A 13 -6.04 -4.35 20.33
CA GLU A 13 -4.79 -4.97 20.80
C GLU A 13 -4.83 -6.50 20.71
N GLY A 14 -5.94 -7.11 21.13
CA GLY A 14 -6.17 -8.54 20.99
C GLY A 14 -6.25 -8.96 19.52
N LEU A 15 -6.94 -8.18 18.68
CA LEU A 15 -6.98 -8.44 17.24
C LEU A 15 -5.59 -8.32 16.60
N ALA A 16 -4.81 -7.29 16.95
CA ALA A 16 -3.43 -7.12 16.48
C ALA A 16 -2.56 -8.34 16.83
N SER A 17 -2.66 -8.82 18.08
CA SER A 17 -1.96 -10.02 18.55
C SER A 17 -2.38 -11.28 17.78
N ALA A 18 -3.68 -11.45 17.52
CA ALA A 18 -4.21 -12.57 16.75
C ALA A 18 -3.74 -12.56 15.29
N LEU A 19 -3.73 -11.38 14.65
CA LEU A 19 -3.23 -11.20 13.28
C LEU A 19 -1.73 -11.51 13.18
N GLN A 20 -0.93 -11.01 14.14
CA GLN A 20 0.49 -11.32 14.21
C GLN A 20 0.74 -12.82 14.38
N LEU A 21 -0.03 -13.49 15.24
CA LEU A 21 0.07 -14.94 15.44
C LEU A 21 -0.30 -15.72 14.17
N ALA A 22 -1.38 -15.32 13.48
CA ALA A 22 -1.78 -15.92 12.22
C ALA A 22 -0.69 -15.79 11.16
N ARG A 23 -0.13 -14.58 11.01
CA ARG A 23 0.97 -14.28 10.10
C ARG A 23 2.22 -15.10 10.39
N LYS A 24 2.64 -15.20 11.66
CA LYS A 24 3.77 -16.04 12.10
C LYS A 24 3.58 -17.52 11.74
N ASN A 25 2.34 -18.00 11.76
CA ASN A 25 1.97 -19.36 11.37
C ASN A 25 1.64 -19.49 9.87
N ARG A 26 1.93 -18.46 9.05
CA ARG A 26 1.62 -18.41 7.61
C ARG A 26 0.15 -18.73 7.31
N LYS A 27 -0.75 -18.32 8.19
CA LYS A 27 -2.21 -18.48 8.02
C LYS A 27 -2.76 -17.20 7.38
N PRO A 28 -3.32 -17.27 6.15
CA PRO A 28 -3.96 -16.12 5.52
C PRO A 28 -5.13 -15.64 6.37
N VAL A 29 -5.21 -14.34 6.62
CA VAL A 29 -6.38 -13.69 7.22
C VAL A 29 -6.98 -12.77 6.17
N ILE A 30 -8.25 -13.00 5.84
CA ILE A 30 -9.02 -12.22 4.89
C ILE A 30 -10.14 -11.53 5.65
N PHE A 31 -10.26 -10.22 5.47
CA PHE A 31 -11.06 -9.35 6.32
C PHE A 31 -11.99 -8.50 5.46
N VAL A 32 -13.29 -8.63 5.68
CA VAL A 32 -14.32 -7.78 5.09
C VAL A 32 -14.83 -6.85 6.18
N LYS A 33 -14.53 -5.54 6.03
CA LYS A 33 -15.08 -4.49 6.87
C LYS A 33 -16.31 -3.89 6.19
N VAL A 34 -17.45 -3.96 6.86
CA VAL A 34 -18.68 -3.27 6.40
C VAL A 34 -18.85 -1.91 7.07
N GLY A 35 -19.74 -1.07 6.52
CA GLY A 35 -19.90 0.31 6.99
C GLY A 35 -18.74 1.23 6.59
N ARG A 36 -18.20 1.04 5.38
CA ARG A 36 -17.02 1.74 4.85
C ARG A 36 -17.28 3.19 4.44
N THR A 37 -18.52 3.48 4.07
CA THR A 37 -18.98 4.80 3.66
C THR A 37 -19.78 5.43 4.79
N GLU A 38 -19.97 6.75 4.76
CA GLU A 38 -20.83 7.43 5.72
C GLU A 38 -22.24 6.80 5.78
N ALA A 39 -22.82 6.49 4.61
CA ALA A 39 -24.12 5.84 4.52
C ALA A 39 -24.11 4.43 5.13
N GLY A 40 -23.09 3.62 4.83
CA GLY A 40 -22.96 2.28 5.39
C GLY A 40 -22.69 2.29 6.90
N ALA A 41 -21.86 3.21 7.37
CA ALA A 41 -21.55 3.41 8.78
C ALA A 41 -22.81 3.77 9.58
N LYS A 42 -23.64 4.70 9.06
CA LYS A 42 -24.94 5.04 9.65
C LYS A 42 -25.87 3.83 9.72
N ALA A 43 -25.96 3.03 8.65
CA ALA A 43 -26.76 1.82 8.63
C ALA A 43 -26.28 0.79 9.67
N ALA A 44 -24.98 0.53 9.76
CA ALA A 44 -24.40 -0.41 10.73
C ALA A 44 -24.59 0.04 12.19
N ALA A 45 -24.42 1.34 12.47
CA ALA A 45 -24.62 1.91 13.80
C ALA A 45 -26.06 1.77 14.29
N SER A 46 -27.05 1.91 13.39
CA SER A 46 -28.47 1.73 13.73
C SER A 46 -28.83 0.33 14.21
N HIS A 47 -28.02 -0.68 13.85
CA HIS A 47 -28.25 -2.08 14.18
C HIS A 47 -27.37 -2.58 15.35
N THR A 48 -26.19 -2.00 15.58
CA THR A 48 -25.21 -2.53 16.55
C THR A 48 -24.94 -1.64 17.76
N ALA A 49 -25.47 -0.42 17.81
CA ALA A 49 -25.22 0.57 18.88
C ALA A 49 -23.72 0.84 19.17
N SER A 50 -22.81 0.42 18.29
CA SER A 50 -21.38 0.66 18.40
C SER A 50 -20.98 1.87 17.55
N LEU A 51 -19.99 2.64 18.00
CA LEU A 51 -19.42 3.72 17.19
C LEU A 51 -18.80 3.12 15.93
N ALA A 52 -19.18 3.64 14.77
CA ALA A 52 -18.60 3.21 13.52
C ALA A 52 -17.10 3.57 13.49
N VAL A 53 -16.26 2.54 13.45
CA VAL A 53 -14.80 2.69 13.30
C VAL A 53 -14.50 3.37 11.97
N SER A 54 -13.59 4.37 11.99
CA SER A 54 -13.11 5.05 10.80
C SER A 54 -12.60 4.04 9.76
N ASP A 55 -13.07 4.16 8.51
CA ASP A 55 -12.67 3.24 7.44
C ASP A 55 -11.17 3.31 7.17
N THR A 56 -10.64 4.53 7.15
CA THR A 56 -9.21 4.82 7.01
C THR A 56 -8.39 4.21 8.14
N ALA A 57 -8.89 4.29 9.37
CA ALA A 57 -8.19 3.72 10.52
C ALA A 57 -8.18 2.19 10.49
N CYS A 58 -9.31 1.58 10.13
CA CYS A 58 -9.41 0.14 9.94
C CYS A 58 -8.50 -0.35 8.80
N ASP A 59 -8.42 0.39 7.69
CA ASP A 59 -7.50 0.10 6.59
C ASP A 59 -6.04 0.10 7.05
N ALA A 60 -5.62 1.18 7.74
CA ALA A 60 -4.28 1.34 8.28
C ALA A 60 -3.94 0.21 9.27
N PHE A 61 -4.87 -0.12 10.16
CA PHE A 61 -4.75 -1.24 11.09
C PHE A 61 -4.50 -2.57 10.37
N LEU A 62 -5.38 -2.96 9.44
CA LEU A 62 -5.29 -4.25 8.75
C LEU A 62 -4.01 -4.35 7.92
N LYS A 63 -3.63 -3.28 7.23
CA LYS A 63 -2.36 -3.19 6.47
C LYS A 63 -1.15 -3.34 7.37
N GLN A 64 -1.12 -2.70 8.54
CA GLN A 64 0.01 -2.76 9.48
C GLN A 64 0.14 -4.16 10.11
N HIS A 65 -0.98 -4.82 10.39
CA HIS A 65 -1.01 -6.13 11.06
C HIS A 65 -1.02 -7.33 10.10
N GLY A 66 -1.03 -7.09 8.79
CA GLY A 66 -0.83 -8.12 7.77
C GLY A 66 -2.07 -8.95 7.46
N ALA A 67 -3.26 -8.37 7.63
CA ALA A 67 -4.50 -8.93 7.12
C ALA A 67 -4.78 -8.44 5.70
N TYR A 68 -5.34 -9.30 4.85
CA TYR A 68 -5.84 -8.88 3.55
C TYR A 68 -7.25 -8.31 3.72
N ARG A 69 -7.46 -7.08 3.29
CA ARG A 69 -8.78 -6.45 3.28
C ARG A 69 -9.46 -6.73 1.94
N ALA A 70 -10.55 -7.49 1.97
CA ALA A 70 -11.39 -7.74 0.81
C ALA A 70 -12.52 -6.69 0.75
N ASP A 71 -12.87 -6.28 -0.47
CA ASP A 71 -13.92 -5.30 -0.73
C ASP A 71 -15.31 -5.93 -0.68
N THR A 72 -15.42 -7.21 -1.06
CA THR A 72 -16.67 -7.96 -1.12
C THR A 72 -16.54 -9.34 -0.47
N THR A 73 -17.69 -9.94 -0.14
CA THR A 73 -17.75 -11.34 0.31
C THR A 73 -17.29 -12.30 -0.78
N ASP A 74 -17.56 -11.99 -2.05
CA ASP A 74 -17.14 -12.82 -3.19
C ASP A 74 -15.62 -12.86 -3.30
N GLU A 75 -14.97 -11.68 -3.19
CA GLU A 75 -13.52 -11.59 -3.14
C GLU A 75 -12.93 -12.33 -1.92
N MET A 76 -13.60 -12.25 -0.77
CA MET A 76 -13.17 -13.01 0.42
C MET A 76 -13.19 -14.52 0.17
N VAL A 77 -14.26 -15.03 -0.44
CA VAL A 77 -14.40 -16.45 -0.76
C VAL A 77 -13.38 -16.86 -1.81
N GLU A 78 -13.18 -16.06 -2.86
CA GLU A 78 -12.17 -16.28 -3.89
C GLU A 78 -10.76 -16.35 -3.29
N CYS A 79 -10.40 -15.40 -2.43
CA CYS A 79 -9.12 -15.40 -1.74
C CYS A 79 -8.94 -16.66 -0.88
N ALA A 80 -10.00 -17.06 -0.17
CA ALA A 80 -9.96 -18.24 0.68
C ALA A 80 -9.79 -19.53 -0.14
N TYR A 81 -10.47 -19.62 -1.27
CA TYR A 81 -10.38 -20.72 -2.21
C TYR A 81 -8.98 -20.80 -2.84
N ALA A 82 -8.42 -19.69 -3.32
CA ALA A 82 -7.06 -19.62 -3.84
C ALA A 82 -6.03 -20.10 -2.80
N CYS A 83 -6.23 -19.77 -1.52
CA CYS A 83 -5.33 -20.15 -0.43
C CYS A 83 -5.47 -21.61 0.05
N GLN A 84 -6.46 -22.35 -0.42
CA GLN A 84 -6.76 -23.71 0.06
C GLN A 84 -5.58 -24.70 -0.06
N PRO A 85 -4.77 -24.69 -1.15
CA PRO A 85 -3.62 -25.59 -1.27
C PRO A 85 -2.50 -25.30 -0.26
N GLY A 86 -2.47 -24.11 0.35
CA GLY A 86 -1.43 -23.73 1.32
C GLY A 86 -0.05 -23.50 0.72
N VAL A 87 0.06 -23.35 -0.60
CA VAL A 87 1.32 -23.08 -1.33
C VAL A 87 1.41 -21.61 -1.70
N PHE A 88 2.44 -20.93 -1.21
CA PHE A 88 2.62 -19.47 -1.37
C PHE A 88 3.95 -19.18 -2.09
N PRO A 89 3.93 -18.56 -3.28
CA PRO A 89 5.11 -18.40 -4.12
C PRO A 89 6.08 -17.33 -3.58
N GLY A 90 7.39 -17.63 -3.65
CA GLY A 90 8.48 -16.76 -3.21
C GLY A 90 8.75 -15.58 -4.15
N GLY A 91 8.47 -15.73 -5.44
CA GLY A 91 8.52 -14.69 -6.47
C GLY A 91 7.19 -14.46 -7.19
N ASP A 92 7.22 -13.63 -8.23
CA ASP A 92 6.06 -13.16 -9.00
C ASP A 92 6.06 -13.65 -10.45
N LYS A 93 6.93 -14.61 -10.82
CA LYS A 93 7.00 -15.15 -12.18
C LYS A 93 5.96 -16.24 -12.38
N VAL A 94 5.11 -16.07 -13.41
CA VAL A 94 4.06 -17.03 -13.76
C VAL A 94 4.40 -17.73 -15.06
N GLY A 95 4.39 -19.06 -15.03
CA GLY A 95 4.40 -19.88 -16.23
C GLY A 95 2.98 -20.05 -16.76
N LEU A 96 2.71 -19.52 -17.95
CA LEU A 96 1.42 -19.66 -18.61
C LEU A 96 1.45 -20.84 -19.61
N VAL A 97 0.45 -21.70 -19.49
CA VAL A 97 0.25 -22.88 -20.36
C VAL A 97 -1.21 -22.92 -20.79
N SER A 98 -1.49 -22.92 -22.08
CA SER A 98 -2.86 -22.81 -22.60
C SER A 98 -3.09 -23.74 -23.79
N ILE A 99 -4.34 -24.17 -24.00
CA ILE A 99 -4.78 -24.82 -25.25
C ILE A 99 -5.37 -23.83 -26.27
N SER A 100 -5.42 -22.55 -25.90
CA SER A 100 -5.96 -21.45 -26.69
C SER A 100 -5.05 -20.22 -26.57
N GLY A 101 -4.46 -19.78 -27.68
CA GLY A 101 -3.64 -18.57 -27.71
C GLY A 101 -4.39 -17.32 -27.24
N GLY A 102 -5.66 -17.19 -27.60
CA GLY A 102 -6.49 -16.06 -27.16
C GLY A 102 -6.70 -16.01 -25.64
N ALA A 103 -6.88 -17.17 -25.00
CA ALA A 103 -6.94 -17.25 -23.54
C ALA A 103 -5.55 -16.97 -22.91
N GLY A 104 -4.48 -17.45 -23.54
CA GLY A 104 -3.11 -17.18 -23.10
C GLY A 104 -2.79 -15.68 -23.07
N VAL A 105 -3.19 -14.93 -24.10
CA VAL A 105 -3.04 -13.46 -24.16
C VAL A 105 -3.81 -12.79 -23.02
N GLN A 106 -5.08 -13.17 -22.79
CA GLN A 106 -5.87 -12.62 -21.68
C GLN A 106 -5.22 -12.87 -20.31
N MET A 107 -4.62 -14.05 -20.12
CA MET A 107 -3.91 -14.37 -18.88
C MET A 107 -2.62 -13.56 -18.71
N ALA A 108 -1.90 -13.30 -19.81
CA ALA A 108 -0.71 -12.45 -19.79
C ALA A 108 -1.05 -10.99 -19.46
N ASP A 109 -2.10 -10.44 -20.07
CA ASP A 109 -2.60 -9.09 -19.76
C ASP A 109 -3.02 -8.99 -18.28
N ARG A 110 -3.70 -10.03 -17.76
CA ARG A 110 -4.07 -10.05 -16.34
C ARG A 110 -2.85 -10.16 -15.42
N CYS A 111 -1.81 -10.88 -15.82
CA CYS A 111 -0.57 -10.93 -15.04
C CYS A 111 0.04 -9.52 -14.89
N ASP A 112 0.13 -8.76 -15.98
CA ASP A 112 0.64 -7.38 -15.95
C ASP A 112 -0.21 -6.47 -15.03
N ALA A 113 -1.54 -6.54 -15.16
CA ALA A 113 -2.46 -5.77 -14.32
C ALA A 113 -2.35 -6.07 -12.82
N GLU A 114 -1.97 -7.29 -12.45
CA GLU A 114 -1.74 -7.72 -11.06
C GLU A 114 -0.28 -7.49 -10.58
N GLY A 115 0.59 -6.99 -11.46
CA GLY A 115 2.02 -6.83 -11.17
C GLY A 115 2.78 -8.15 -11.07
N LEU A 116 2.30 -9.20 -11.75
CA LEU A 116 2.99 -10.48 -11.95
C LEU A 116 3.84 -10.43 -13.22
N GLN A 117 4.90 -11.23 -13.27
CA GLN A 117 5.82 -11.30 -14.39
C GLN A 117 5.53 -12.51 -15.28
N VAL A 118 5.57 -12.31 -16.59
CA VAL A 118 5.47 -13.38 -17.60
C VAL A 118 6.80 -13.45 -18.35
N PRO A 119 7.88 -13.93 -17.71
CA PRO A 119 9.20 -13.95 -18.35
C PRO A 119 9.22 -14.92 -19.53
N GLU A 120 10.02 -14.59 -20.54
CA GLU A 120 10.27 -15.51 -21.64
C GLU A 120 10.96 -16.78 -21.13
N TYR A 121 10.51 -17.95 -21.61
CA TYR A 121 11.10 -19.23 -21.23
C TYR A 121 12.51 -19.40 -21.80
N PRO A 122 13.38 -20.19 -21.14
CA PRO A 122 14.72 -20.51 -21.67
C PRO A 122 14.67 -21.09 -23.09
N VAL A 123 15.61 -20.67 -23.94
CA VAL A 123 15.63 -21.01 -25.38
C VAL A 123 15.67 -22.53 -25.63
N ASP A 124 16.37 -23.28 -24.77
CA ASP A 124 16.43 -24.74 -24.82
C ASP A 124 15.08 -25.38 -24.46
N LEU A 125 14.35 -24.84 -23.47
CA LEU A 125 12.99 -25.27 -23.15
C LEU A 125 12.05 -24.99 -24.33
N GLN A 126 12.13 -23.82 -24.94
CA GLN A 126 11.33 -23.48 -26.12
C GLN A 126 11.59 -24.44 -27.29
N ALA A 127 12.87 -24.76 -27.56
CA ALA A 127 13.25 -25.68 -28.62
C ALA A 127 12.71 -27.10 -28.41
N ASP A 128 12.79 -27.63 -27.19
CA ASP A 128 12.27 -28.96 -26.86
C ASP A 128 10.73 -28.99 -26.91
N LEU A 129 10.07 -27.93 -26.42
CA LEU A 129 8.62 -27.78 -26.56
C LEU A 129 8.23 -27.72 -28.04
N LYS A 130 9.01 -27.05 -28.90
CA LYS A 130 8.72 -26.93 -30.34
C LYS A 130 8.90 -28.25 -31.07
N ALA A 131 9.91 -29.04 -30.70
CA ALA A 131 10.12 -30.38 -31.24
C ALA A 131 8.94 -31.31 -30.86
N MET A 132 8.42 -31.18 -29.65
CA MET A 132 7.28 -31.96 -29.16
C MET A 132 5.93 -31.48 -29.74
N LEU A 133 5.76 -30.17 -29.89
CA LEU A 133 4.55 -29.48 -30.35
C LEU A 133 4.88 -28.56 -31.54
N PRO A 134 5.03 -29.09 -32.77
CA PRO A 134 5.52 -28.32 -33.92
C PRO A 134 4.68 -27.10 -34.29
N LEU A 135 3.38 -27.13 -34.00
CA LEU A 135 2.44 -26.04 -34.30
C LEU A 135 2.21 -25.09 -33.13
N ALA A 136 2.73 -25.39 -31.94
CA ALA A 136 2.56 -24.56 -30.76
C ALA A 136 3.38 -23.27 -30.81
N ALA A 137 2.89 -22.23 -30.14
CA ALA A 137 3.73 -21.16 -29.63
C ALA A 137 4.40 -21.65 -28.34
N THR A 138 5.72 -21.52 -28.26
CA THR A 138 6.54 -22.12 -27.19
C THR A 138 7.19 -21.10 -26.28
N THR A 139 6.87 -19.82 -26.48
CA THR A 139 7.19 -18.72 -25.56
C THR A 139 6.31 -18.82 -24.29
N ASN A 140 6.36 -17.84 -23.40
CA ASN A 140 5.40 -17.71 -22.30
C ASN A 140 4.32 -16.70 -22.72
N PRO A 141 3.05 -17.11 -22.96
CA PRO A 141 2.43 -18.43 -22.74
C PRO A 141 2.79 -19.51 -23.77
N VAL A 142 2.83 -20.78 -23.32
CA VAL A 142 2.80 -21.93 -24.24
C VAL A 142 1.37 -22.08 -24.76
N ASP A 143 1.16 -21.93 -26.07
CA ASP A 143 -0.09 -22.32 -26.73
C ASP A 143 0.06 -23.70 -27.35
N MET A 144 -0.40 -24.71 -26.62
CA MET A 144 -0.34 -26.11 -27.04
C MET A 144 -1.26 -26.41 -28.22
N THR A 145 -2.15 -25.50 -28.62
CA THR A 145 -3.19 -25.70 -29.63
C THR A 145 -4.15 -26.86 -29.31
N ALA A 146 -5.03 -27.21 -30.24
CA ALA A 146 -5.96 -28.32 -30.07
C ALA A 146 -5.30 -29.72 -30.13
N ILE A 147 -4.01 -29.86 -30.47
CA ILE A 147 -3.37 -31.20 -30.57
C ILE A 147 -3.41 -31.99 -29.25
N VAL A 148 -3.39 -31.30 -28.11
CA VAL A 148 -3.49 -31.94 -26.79
C VAL A 148 -4.88 -32.49 -26.48
N VAL A 149 -5.89 -32.15 -27.29
CA VAL A 149 -7.18 -32.84 -27.28
C VAL A 149 -7.01 -34.28 -27.76
N GLU A 150 -6.25 -34.51 -28.82
CA GLU A 150 -5.99 -35.87 -29.33
C GLU A 150 -4.92 -36.60 -28.51
N LYS A 151 -3.95 -35.84 -27.97
CA LYS A 151 -2.77 -36.36 -27.27
C LYS A 151 -2.58 -35.73 -25.89
N PRO A 152 -3.42 -36.08 -24.88
CA PRO A 152 -3.32 -35.54 -23.52
C PRO A 152 -1.94 -35.71 -22.86
N GLU A 153 -1.18 -36.74 -23.21
CA GLU A 153 0.16 -36.98 -22.70
C GLU A 153 1.15 -35.86 -23.02
N LEU A 154 0.98 -35.17 -24.16
CA LEU A 154 1.80 -34.02 -24.53
C LEU A 154 1.55 -32.81 -23.63
N MET A 155 0.31 -32.67 -23.14
CA MET A 155 -0.06 -31.63 -22.18
C MET A 155 0.65 -31.83 -20.85
N ILE A 156 0.56 -33.04 -20.29
CA ILE A 156 1.19 -33.37 -19.01
C ILE A 156 2.70 -33.17 -19.10
N LYS A 157 3.31 -33.59 -20.22
CA LYS A 157 4.74 -33.38 -20.48
C LYS A 157 5.10 -31.89 -20.61
N THR A 158 4.22 -31.07 -21.18
CA THR A 158 4.41 -29.61 -21.23
C THR A 158 4.44 -29.02 -19.83
N PHE A 159 3.48 -29.38 -18.98
CA PHE A 159 3.43 -28.95 -17.58
C PHE A 159 4.70 -29.34 -16.81
N GLN A 160 5.18 -30.57 -16.96
CA GLN A 160 6.43 -31.06 -16.35
C GLN A 160 7.63 -30.23 -16.82
N MET A 161 7.77 -30.02 -18.13
CA MET A 161 8.89 -29.26 -18.69
C MET A 161 8.88 -27.81 -18.20
N VAL A 162 7.71 -27.15 -18.17
CA VAL A 162 7.56 -25.79 -17.66
C VAL A 162 7.89 -25.74 -16.17
N SER A 163 7.31 -26.62 -15.34
CA SER A 163 7.57 -26.60 -13.90
C SER A 163 9.03 -26.82 -13.54
N ASP A 164 9.77 -27.57 -14.36
CA ASP A 164 11.14 -27.97 -14.05
C ASP A 164 12.18 -26.99 -14.62
N ARG A 165 11.87 -26.28 -15.71
CA ARG A 165 12.86 -25.51 -16.48
C ARG A 165 12.51 -24.03 -16.70
N ALA A 166 11.28 -23.59 -16.48
CA ALA A 166 10.84 -22.24 -16.85
C ALA A 166 11.27 -21.11 -15.90
N ASP A 167 11.89 -21.41 -14.75
CA ASP A 167 12.17 -20.43 -13.68
C ASP A 167 10.91 -19.61 -13.31
N CYS A 168 9.80 -20.30 -13.04
CA CYS A 168 8.54 -19.71 -12.61
C CYS A 168 8.18 -20.11 -11.17
N ASP A 169 7.52 -19.21 -10.47
CA ASP A 169 7.08 -19.40 -9.08
C ASP A 169 5.67 -19.99 -8.98
N ALA A 170 4.87 -19.89 -10.04
CA ALA A 170 3.50 -20.38 -10.15
C ALA A 170 3.18 -20.79 -11.59
N ILE A 171 2.20 -21.67 -11.79
CA ILE A 171 1.65 -21.99 -13.10
C ILE A 171 0.16 -21.64 -13.13
N ALA A 172 -0.24 -20.85 -14.13
CA ALA A 172 -1.64 -20.61 -14.45
C ALA A 172 -1.96 -21.19 -15.84
N SER A 173 -3.09 -21.88 -15.97
CA SER A 173 -3.43 -22.57 -17.21
C SER A 173 -4.89 -22.47 -17.63
N PHE A 174 -5.14 -22.52 -18.94
CA PHE A 174 -6.47 -22.64 -19.55
C PHE A 174 -6.59 -23.99 -20.28
N LEU A 175 -7.50 -24.87 -19.81
CA LEU A 175 -7.66 -26.24 -20.34
C LEU A 175 -9.10 -26.58 -20.77
N THR A 176 -9.96 -25.60 -21.01
CA THR A 176 -11.33 -25.86 -21.47
C THR A 176 -11.37 -26.19 -22.96
N PRO A 177 -12.06 -27.27 -23.40
CA PRO A 177 -12.99 -28.10 -22.63
C PRO A 177 -12.43 -29.45 -22.12
N ILE A 178 -11.13 -29.70 -22.23
CA ILE A 178 -10.55 -31.04 -22.01
C ILE A 178 -10.33 -31.42 -20.54
N ALA A 179 -10.41 -30.45 -19.61
CA ALA A 179 -10.23 -30.69 -18.18
C ALA A 179 -11.20 -31.73 -17.57
N ALA A 180 -12.35 -32.01 -18.20
CA ALA A 180 -13.30 -33.02 -17.73
C ALA A 180 -12.98 -34.46 -18.18
N ARG A 181 -11.96 -34.66 -19.03
CA ARG A 181 -11.57 -36.00 -19.47
C ARG A 181 -10.81 -36.72 -18.36
N GLN A 182 -11.18 -37.98 -18.13
CA GLN A 182 -10.57 -38.81 -17.07
C GLN A 182 -9.05 -38.91 -17.22
N GLU A 183 -8.53 -39.12 -18.43
CA GLU A 183 -7.08 -39.23 -18.68
C GLU A 183 -6.32 -37.94 -18.35
N VAL A 184 -6.92 -36.78 -18.65
CA VAL A 184 -6.36 -35.45 -18.33
C VAL A 184 -6.35 -35.25 -16.81
N MET A 185 -7.46 -35.56 -16.16
CA MET A 185 -7.61 -35.41 -14.71
C MET A 185 -6.64 -36.32 -13.95
N ASP A 186 -6.55 -37.61 -14.30
CA ASP A 186 -5.63 -38.54 -13.66
C ASP A 186 -4.17 -38.13 -13.90
N GLY A 187 -3.83 -37.71 -15.12
CA GLY A 187 -2.49 -37.25 -15.46
C GLY A 187 -2.07 -36.00 -14.68
N LEU A 188 -2.89 -34.95 -14.69
CA LEU A 188 -2.58 -33.69 -14.01
C LEU A 188 -2.59 -33.82 -12.49
N THR A 189 -3.54 -34.58 -11.92
CA THR A 189 -3.59 -34.77 -10.46
C THR A 189 -2.41 -35.61 -9.96
N ASN A 190 -1.98 -36.63 -10.70
CA ASN A 190 -0.79 -37.41 -10.35
C ASN A 190 0.49 -36.57 -10.49
N TRP A 191 0.60 -35.77 -11.56
CA TRP A 191 1.71 -34.84 -11.71
C TRP A 191 1.74 -33.77 -10.61
N ALA A 192 0.62 -33.13 -10.29
CA ALA A 192 0.54 -32.14 -9.23
C ALA A 192 0.96 -32.69 -7.86
N LYS A 193 0.55 -33.93 -7.53
CA LYS A 193 1.02 -34.62 -6.32
C LYS A 193 2.54 -34.80 -6.31
N SER A 194 3.15 -35.08 -7.47
CA SER A 194 4.61 -35.22 -7.60
C SER A 194 5.37 -33.92 -7.35
N LEU A 195 4.73 -32.75 -7.53
CA LEU A 195 5.33 -31.46 -7.19
C LEU A 195 5.40 -31.21 -5.67
N ALA A 196 4.70 -31.99 -4.84
CA ALA A 196 4.74 -31.91 -3.39
C ALA A 196 4.57 -30.47 -2.83
N GLY A 197 3.73 -29.65 -3.48
CA GLY A 197 3.48 -28.27 -3.09
C GLY A 197 4.63 -27.29 -3.38
N ARG A 198 5.54 -27.61 -4.30
CA ARG A 198 6.66 -26.75 -4.71
C ARG A 198 6.22 -25.40 -5.28
N MET A 199 5.12 -25.38 -6.03
CA MET A 199 4.54 -24.18 -6.62
C MET A 199 3.01 -24.31 -6.69
N PRO A 200 2.26 -23.20 -6.65
CA PRO A 200 0.83 -23.23 -6.84
C PRO A 200 0.47 -23.49 -8.31
N LEU A 201 -0.65 -24.19 -8.49
CA LEU A 201 -1.22 -24.54 -9.78
C LEU A 201 -2.65 -23.98 -9.85
N CYS A 202 -2.89 -23.04 -10.76
CA CYS A 202 -4.18 -22.38 -10.93
C CYS A 202 -4.75 -22.68 -12.31
N LEU A 203 -5.86 -23.41 -12.37
CA LEU A 203 -6.44 -23.90 -13.60
C LEU A 203 -7.77 -23.19 -13.89
N CYS A 204 -7.91 -22.62 -15.09
CA CYS A 204 -9.20 -22.26 -15.67
C CYS A 204 -9.81 -23.49 -16.35
N ALA A 205 -10.87 -24.01 -15.73
CA ALA A 205 -11.71 -25.10 -16.23
C ALA A 205 -13.13 -24.98 -15.66
N PRO A 206 -14.05 -24.30 -16.36
CA PRO A 206 -15.50 -24.33 -16.10
C PRO A 206 -16.08 -25.74 -16.23
N VAL A 207 -16.01 -26.50 -15.15
CA VAL A 207 -16.49 -27.88 -15.02
C VAL A 207 -17.34 -28.03 -13.76
N SER A 208 -18.14 -29.09 -13.69
CA SER A 208 -18.97 -29.35 -12.51
C SER A 208 -18.12 -29.56 -11.25
N ARG A 209 -18.71 -29.32 -10.08
CA ARG A 209 -18.04 -29.52 -8.77
C ARG A 209 -17.49 -30.94 -8.59
N GLU A 210 -18.14 -31.94 -9.18
CA GLU A 210 -17.70 -33.34 -9.14
C GLU A 210 -16.36 -33.54 -9.86
N ILE A 211 -16.15 -32.81 -10.97
CA ILE A 211 -14.90 -32.81 -11.74
C ILE A 211 -13.84 -31.92 -11.07
N LYS A 212 -14.22 -30.82 -10.39
CA LYS A 212 -13.24 -29.96 -9.67
C LYS A 212 -12.59 -30.68 -8.48
N ARG A 213 -13.35 -31.49 -7.73
CA ARG A 213 -12.90 -32.11 -6.47
C ARG A 213 -11.58 -32.90 -6.57
N PRO A 214 -11.35 -33.76 -7.58
CA PRO A 214 -10.08 -34.47 -7.72
C PRO A 214 -8.87 -33.54 -7.94
N TYR A 215 -9.04 -32.45 -8.71
CA TYR A 215 -8.01 -31.42 -8.89
C TYR A 215 -7.69 -30.72 -7.56
N GLU A 216 -8.73 -30.28 -6.83
CA GLU A 216 -8.59 -29.62 -5.54
C GLU A 216 -7.90 -30.52 -4.49
N ALA A 217 -8.26 -31.81 -4.46
CA ALA A 217 -7.63 -32.79 -3.58
C ALA A 217 -6.16 -33.07 -3.93
N ALA A 218 -5.74 -32.77 -5.17
CA ALA A 218 -4.35 -32.83 -5.61
C ALA A 218 -3.59 -31.51 -5.42
N GLY A 219 -4.23 -30.47 -4.86
CA GLY A 219 -3.61 -29.16 -4.63
C GLY A 219 -3.68 -28.21 -5.83
N ILE A 220 -4.52 -28.48 -6.83
CA ILE A 220 -4.77 -27.58 -7.97
C ILE A 220 -6.03 -26.77 -7.69
N SER A 221 -5.94 -25.44 -7.72
CA SER A 221 -7.10 -24.55 -7.62
C SER A 221 -7.79 -24.42 -8.99
N VAL A 222 -9.12 -24.60 -9.04
CA VAL A 222 -9.87 -24.65 -10.31
C VAL A 222 -10.93 -23.56 -10.41
N PHE A 223 -10.76 -22.67 -11.37
CA PHE A 223 -11.56 -21.48 -11.61
C PHE A 223 -12.36 -21.57 -12.91
N ASP A 224 -13.37 -20.72 -13.06
CA ASP A 224 -14.28 -20.75 -14.21
C ASP A 224 -13.82 -19.81 -15.33
N THR A 225 -12.94 -18.86 -15.02
CA THR A 225 -12.40 -17.90 -15.98
C THR A 225 -10.86 -17.84 -15.98
N PRO A 226 -10.23 -17.41 -17.09
CA PRO A 226 -8.78 -17.18 -17.14
C PRO A 226 -8.32 -16.11 -16.14
N ASP A 227 -9.16 -15.09 -15.93
CA ASP A 227 -8.91 -13.98 -15.02
C ASP A 227 -8.73 -14.44 -13.57
N GLU A 228 -9.70 -15.21 -13.06
CA GLU A 228 -9.67 -15.78 -11.72
C GLU A 228 -8.44 -16.68 -11.49
N ALA A 229 -8.05 -17.48 -12.48
CA ALA A 229 -6.87 -18.34 -12.37
C ALA A 229 -5.57 -17.53 -12.18
N VAL A 230 -5.43 -16.38 -12.87
CA VAL A 230 -4.29 -15.48 -12.69
C VAL A 230 -4.39 -14.69 -11.38
N ARG A 231 -5.58 -14.19 -11.03
CA ARG A 231 -5.82 -13.50 -9.75
C ARG A 231 -5.48 -14.38 -8.56
N ALA A 232 -5.72 -15.69 -8.64
CA ALA A 232 -5.32 -16.64 -7.62
C ALA A 232 -3.79 -16.64 -7.39
N CYS A 233 -2.98 -16.60 -8.46
CA CYS A 233 -1.53 -16.44 -8.33
C CYS A 233 -1.16 -15.11 -7.63
N ALA A 234 -1.83 -14.01 -8.00
CA ALA A 234 -1.62 -12.71 -7.38
C ALA A 234 -1.98 -12.70 -5.88
N ILE A 235 -3.10 -13.31 -5.50
CA ILE A 235 -3.56 -13.46 -4.12
C ILE A 235 -2.53 -14.26 -3.31
N LEU A 236 -2.09 -15.41 -3.83
CA LEU A 236 -1.09 -16.25 -3.17
C LEU A 236 0.23 -15.49 -2.99
N ARG A 237 0.67 -14.74 -4.00
CA ARG A 237 1.87 -13.90 -3.92
C ARG A 237 1.72 -12.78 -2.90
N ARG A 238 0.55 -12.15 -2.83
CA ARG A 238 0.25 -11.10 -1.84
C ARG A 238 0.38 -11.65 -0.42
N PHE A 239 -0.18 -12.83 -0.14
CA PHE A 239 -0.02 -13.47 1.17
C PHE A 239 1.42 -13.89 1.46
N ALA A 240 2.17 -14.40 0.48
CA ALA A 240 3.59 -14.69 0.65
C ALA A 240 4.36 -13.44 1.15
N LYS A 241 4.17 -12.29 0.47
CA LYS A 241 4.78 -11.00 0.87
C LYS A 241 4.36 -10.58 2.28
N LEU A 242 3.10 -10.80 2.67
CA LEU A 242 2.61 -10.49 4.02
C LEU A 242 3.26 -11.39 5.10
N PHE A 243 3.44 -12.68 4.81
CA PHE A 243 4.09 -13.61 5.74
C PHE A 243 5.57 -13.29 5.94
N ASP A 244 6.26 -12.96 4.86
CA ASP A 244 7.71 -12.74 4.86
C ASP A 244 8.09 -11.32 5.36
N ARG A 245 7.09 -10.46 5.60
CA ARG A 245 7.31 -9.15 6.21
C ARG A 245 8.02 -9.30 7.55
N ALA A 246 9.03 -8.47 7.82
CA ALA A 246 9.65 -8.41 9.13
C ALA A 246 8.60 -8.13 10.22
N GLY A 247 8.89 -8.49 11.47
CA GLY A 247 8.11 -8.03 12.62
C GLY A 247 7.99 -6.50 12.64
N ALA A 248 7.05 -5.97 13.41
CA ALA A 248 7.02 -4.53 13.68
C ALA A 248 8.37 -4.15 14.31
N SER A 249 9.14 -3.30 13.65
CA SER A 249 10.33 -2.70 14.23
C SER A 249 9.89 -1.76 15.36
N GLU A 250 10.62 -1.76 16.47
CA GLU A 250 10.36 -0.81 17.55
C GLU A 250 10.54 0.64 17.04
N PRO A 251 9.73 1.59 17.55
CA PRO A 251 9.96 3.01 17.35
C PRO A 251 11.37 3.41 17.82
N PRO A 252 12.03 4.37 17.17
CA PRO A 252 13.28 4.92 17.68
C PRO A 252 13.04 5.52 19.09
N ALA A 253 14.04 5.38 19.96
CA ALA A 253 14.02 6.05 21.25
C ALA A 253 14.00 7.57 21.05
N ALA A 254 13.33 8.28 21.96
CA ALA A 254 13.36 9.74 21.99
C ALA A 254 14.82 10.22 22.17
N PRO A 255 15.24 11.30 21.48
CA PRO A 255 16.55 11.92 21.72
C PRO A 255 16.72 12.35 23.17
N GLU A 256 17.97 12.35 23.66
CA GLU A 256 18.28 12.86 25.00
C GLU A 256 17.95 14.35 25.07
N GLY A 257 17.16 14.75 26.06
CA GLY A 257 16.71 16.14 26.22
C GLY A 257 15.52 16.56 25.34
N ALA A 258 14.87 15.62 24.65
CA ALA A 258 13.62 15.91 23.92
C ALA A 258 12.56 16.50 24.85
N GLU A 259 11.97 17.62 24.45
CA GLU A 259 10.96 18.32 25.26
C GLU A 259 9.63 17.54 25.22
N PRO A 260 8.99 17.31 26.39
CA PRO A 260 7.67 16.71 26.42
C PRO A 260 6.62 17.71 25.92
N VAL A 261 5.59 17.20 25.26
CA VAL A 261 4.41 17.99 24.86
C VAL A 261 3.29 17.71 25.86
N ASP A 262 2.80 18.75 26.54
CA ASP A 262 1.77 18.66 27.58
C ASP A 262 0.33 18.76 27.05
N GLY A 263 0.18 18.96 25.74
CA GLY A 263 -1.11 18.97 25.03
C GLY A 263 -1.76 20.35 24.92
N GLU A 264 -1.12 21.40 25.44
CA GLU A 264 -1.55 22.78 25.23
C GLU A 264 -1.29 23.23 23.77
N PRO A 265 -2.13 24.12 23.20
CA PRO A 265 -1.87 24.69 21.88
C PRO A 265 -0.56 25.50 21.87
N LEU A 266 0.39 25.05 21.05
CA LEU A 266 1.67 25.73 20.86
C LEU A 266 1.60 26.70 19.68
N ASN A 267 2.28 27.85 19.79
CA ASN A 267 2.54 28.68 18.61
C ASN A 267 3.62 28.03 17.72
N GLU A 268 3.83 28.58 16.52
CA GLU A 268 4.77 28.00 15.54
C GLU A 268 6.22 27.93 16.05
N ALA A 269 6.67 28.91 16.84
CA ALA A 269 8.03 28.95 17.37
C ALA A 269 8.24 27.90 18.47
N GLU A 270 7.28 27.75 19.37
CA GLU A 270 7.26 26.72 20.41
C GLU A 270 7.19 25.31 19.79
N ALA A 271 6.28 25.09 18.85
CA ALA A 271 6.15 23.81 18.15
C ALA A 271 7.46 23.42 17.44
N LYS A 272 8.15 24.37 16.79
CA LYS A 272 9.44 24.11 16.13
C LYS A 272 10.59 23.92 17.11
N ALA A 273 10.56 24.55 18.29
CA ALA A 273 11.52 24.26 19.35
C ALA A 273 11.40 22.81 19.82
N VAL A 274 10.16 22.35 20.05
CA VAL A 274 9.88 20.94 20.35
C VAL A 274 10.41 20.05 19.21
N LEU A 275 10.02 20.29 17.96
CA LEU A 275 10.48 19.48 16.81
C LEU A 275 12.01 19.37 16.75
N ARG A 276 12.74 20.48 16.96
CA ARG A 276 14.20 20.48 17.02
C ARG A 276 14.76 19.65 18.18
N SER A 277 14.14 19.71 19.37
CA SER A 277 14.51 18.85 20.50
C SER A 277 14.32 17.35 20.20
N TRP A 278 13.40 17.04 19.28
CA TRP A 278 13.15 15.69 18.75
C TRP A 278 14.02 15.35 17.52
N GLY A 279 14.99 16.20 17.17
CA GLY A 279 15.93 15.97 16.07
C GLY A 279 15.34 16.23 14.68
N ILE A 280 14.23 16.95 14.58
CA ILE A 280 13.63 17.36 13.31
C ILE A 280 14.15 18.76 12.98
N ASP A 281 14.96 18.84 11.93
CA ASP A 281 15.52 20.11 11.48
C ASP A 281 14.44 21.06 10.96
N THR A 282 14.61 22.34 11.27
CA THR A 282 13.76 23.43 10.78
C THR A 282 14.64 24.53 10.21
N VAL A 283 14.08 25.32 9.29
CA VAL A 283 14.75 26.55 8.81
C VAL A 283 15.08 27.49 9.97
N ALA A 284 16.11 28.32 9.79
CA ALA A 284 16.45 29.33 10.77
C ALA A 284 15.29 30.34 10.90
N GLU A 285 14.89 30.62 12.13
CA GLU A 285 13.83 31.58 12.40
C GLU A 285 14.00 32.26 13.76
N SER A 286 13.32 33.39 13.94
CA SER A 286 13.28 34.13 15.20
C SER A 286 11.91 34.75 15.41
N LEU A 287 11.33 34.53 16.59
CA LEU A 287 10.16 35.25 17.04
C LEU A 287 10.58 36.67 17.45
N THR A 288 9.90 37.67 16.90
CA THR A 288 10.21 39.09 17.14
C THR A 288 8.96 39.82 17.58
N THR A 289 9.12 40.70 18.56
CA THR A 289 8.02 41.46 19.18
C THR A 289 8.02 42.93 18.74
N THR A 290 9.12 43.39 18.16
CA THR A 290 9.28 44.75 17.64
C THR A 290 9.80 44.77 16.20
N VAL A 291 9.55 45.88 15.51
CA VAL A 291 10.03 46.11 14.15
C VAL A 291 11.57 46.05 14.08
N ASP A 292 12.26 46.63 15.06
CA ASP A 292 13.73 46.65 15.08
C ASP A 292 14.31 45.25 15.30
N GLU A 293 13.68 44.42 16.14
CA GLU A 293 14.04 43.00 16.28
C GLU A 293 13.84 42.24 14.96
N ALA A 294 12.73 42.48 14.25
CA ALA A 294 12.46 41.85 12.97
C ALA A 294 13.51 42.20 11.91
N VAL A 295 13.90 43.48 11.83
CA VAL A 295 14.95 43.94 10.91
C VAL A 295 16.31 43.33 11.27
N ALA A 296 16.65 43.27 12.56
CA ALA A 296 17.89 42.65 13.02
C ALA A 296 17.94 41.15 12.71
N ALA A 297 16.83 40.42 12.94
CA ALA A 297 16.71 39.01 12.62
C ALA A 297 16.82 38.74 11.10
N ALA A 298 16.16 39.56 10.28
CA ALA A 298 16.24 39.45 8.82
C ALA A 298 17.66 39.71 8.31
N ALA A 299 18.39 40.67 8.90
CA ALA A 299 19.77 40.98 8.53
C ALA A 299 20.77 39.84 8.85
N ALA A 300 20.41 38.92 9.75
CA ALA A 300 21.20 37.74 10.07
C ALA A 300 21.01 36.58 9.07
N ILE A 301 19.98 36.64 8.22
CA ILE A 301 19.65 35.63 7.23
C ILE A 301 20.20 36.06 5.87
N SER A 302 20.83 35.12 5.14
CA SER A 302 21.35 35.39 3.81
C SER A 302 20.25 35.18 2.76
N GLY A 303 19.69 36.28 2.25
CA GLY A 303 18.67 36.26 1.19
C GLY A 303 17.29 36.72 1.67
N PRO A 304 16.24 36.51 0.86
CA PRO A 304 14.89 36.93 1.22
C PRO A 304 14.34 36.11 2.40
N VAL A 305 13.46 36.72 3.19
CA VAL A 305 12.83 36.11 4.37
C VAL A 305 11.33 35.95 4.21
N ALA A 306 10.75 35.05 5.00
CA ALA A 306 9.31 34.99 5.24
C ALA A 306 8.98 35.68 6.57
N LEU A 307 7.92 36.49 6.58
CA LEU A 307 7.34 37.07 7.79
C LEU A 307 6.00 36.39 8.08
N LYS A 308 5.80 35.90 9.30
CA LYS A 308 4.59 35.14 9.69
C LYS A 308 4.07 35.59 11.04
N ILE A 309 2.74 35.76 11.18
CA ILE A 309 2.13 36.02 12.49
C ILE A 309 2.37 34.81 13.41
N ALA A 310 2.83 35.08 14.63
CA ALA A 310 2.91 34.08 15.70
C ALA A 310 1.76 34.29 16.69
N SER A 311 0.86 33.30 16.76
CA SER A 311 -0.24 33.26 17.71
C SER A 311 -0.81 31.84 17.76
N ALA A 312 -0.99 31.30 18.96
CA ALA A 312 -1.71 30.03 19.15
C ALA A 312 -3.21 30.15 18.82
N ASP A 313 -3.78 31.36 18.91
CA ASP A 313 -5.20 31.62 18.64
C ASP A 313 -5.53 31.73 17.14
N ILE A 314 -4.51 31.78 16.28
CA ILE A 314 -4.62 31.96 14.83
C ILE A 314 -3.95 30.78 14.11
N ALA A 315 -4.67 29.66 13.96
CA ALA A 315 -4.18 28.48 13.26
C ALA A 315 -4.06 28.69 11.73
N HIS A 316 -5.12 29.20 11.08
CA HIS A 316 -5.19 29.38 9.63
C HIS A 316 -4.67 30.74 9.17
N LYS A 317 -3.36 30.98 9.34
CA LYS A 317 -2.68 32.26 9.07
C LYS A 317 -2.85 32.78 7.64
N THR A 318 -2.83 31.89 6.64
CA THR A 318 -2.92 32.28 5.22
C THR A 318 -4.24 32.97 4.89
N GLU A 319 -5.34 32.58 5.54
CA GLU A 319 -6.69 33.13 5.28
C GLU A 319 -6.80 34.61 5.64
N ILE A 320 -6.03 35.06 6.64
CA ILE A 320 -5.97 36.45 7.06
C ILE A 320 -4.82 37.23 6.42
N GLY A 321 -4.12 36.63 5.45
CA GLY A 321 -2.89 37.18 4.89
C GLY A 321 -1.77 37.31 5.92
N GLY A 322 -1.74 36.40 6.90
CA GLY A 322 -0.81 36.38 8.03
C GLY A 322 0.59 35.86 7.70
N VAL A 323 0.90 35.69 6.41
CA VAL A 323 2.19 35.23 5.88
C VAL A 323 2.58 36.13 4.71
N LEU A 324 3.79 36.68 4.74
CA LEU A 324 4.45 37.38 3.63
C LEU A 324 5.70 36.59 3.26
N LEU A 325 5.86 36.28 1.97
CA LEU A 325 6.99 35.51 1.44
C LEU A 325 7.89 36.41 0.60
N ASN A 326 9.14 36.00 0.43
CA ASN A 326 10.13 36.68 -0.41
C ASN A 326 10.32 38.17 -0.04
N VAL A 327 10.30 38.50 1.24
CA VAL A 327 10.52 39.86 1.73
C VAL A 327 12.01 40.17 1.71
N GLU A 328 12.41 41.25 1.05
CA GLU A 328 13.82 41.58 0.84
C GLU A 328 14.11 43.03 1.23
N GLY A 329 15.19 43.24 1.99
CA GLY A 329 15.60 44.57 2.42
C GLY A 329 14.89 45.06 3.68
N MET A 330 15.55 45.97 4.39
CA MET A 330 15.12 46.42 5.73
C MET A 330 13.76 47.12 5.69
N ASP A 331 13.50 47.94 4.67
CA ASP A 331 12.26 48.74 4.59
C ASP A 331 11.03 47.86 4.34
N ASP A 332 11.15 46.84 3.49
CA ASP A 332 10.08 45.87 3.23
C ASP A 332 9.80 45.01 4.46
N VAL A 333 10.84 44.67 5.25
CA VAL A 333 10.66 43.98 6.54
C VAL A 333 9.89 44.84 7.53
N ARG A 334 10.20 46.14 7.64
CA ARG A 334 9.47 47.07 8.51
C ARG A 334 8.00 47.17 8.13
N ALA A 335 7.73 47.43 6.84
CA ALA A 335 6.37 47.55 6.33
C ALA A 335 5.60 46.22 6.48
N GLY A 336 6.26 45.09 6.25
CA GLY A 336 5.69 43.76 6.40
C GLY A 336 5.31 43.44 7.85
N PHE A 337 6.16 43.77 8.82
CA PHE A 337 5.86 43.58 10.25
C PHE A 337 4.61 44.36 10.67
N GLU A 338 4.55 45.65 10.36
CA GLU A 338 3.39 46.49 10.70
C GLU A 338 2.11 45.97 10.05
N THR A 339 2.19 45.59 8.77
CA THR A 339 1.08 45.00 8.01
C THR A 339 0.54 43.74 8.67
N LEU A 340 1.42 42.83 9.10
CA LEU A 340 1.01 41.58 9.74
C LEU A 340 0.36 41.82 11.10
N MET A 341 0.93 42.72 11.92
CA MET A 341 0.35 43.07 13.22
C MET A 341 -1.03 43.73 13.07
N GLU A 342 -1.21 44.60 12.07
CA GLU A 342 -2.50 45.19 11.74
C GLU A 342 -3.51 44.12 11.31
N ARG A 343 -3.16 43.27 10.31
CA ARG A 343 -4.04 42.19 9.83
C ARG A 343 -4.49 41.26 10.94
N GLY A 344 -3.57 40.85 11.82
CA GLY A 344 -3.87 40.00 12.97
C GLY A 344 -4.89 40.65 13.90
N ARG A 345 -4.66 41.90 14.31
CA ARG A 345 -5.56 42.64 15.22
C ARG A 345 -6.92 42.91 14.62
N THR A 346 -6.99 43.21 13.32
CA THR A 346 -8.26 43.47 12.63
C THR A 346 -9.06 42.19 12.43
N ALA A 347 -8.42 41.10 11.99
CA ALA A 347 -9.11 39.85 11.71
C ALA A 347 -9.51 39.10 12.99
N ARG A 348 -8.69 39.18 14.04
CA ARG A 348 -8.90 38.49 15.33
C ARG A 348 -8.56 39.41 16.51
N PRO A 349 -9.46 40.34 16.88
CA PRO A 349 -9.21 41.33 17.93
C PRO A 349 -8.94 40.73 19.31
N ASP A 350 -9.53 39.57 19.59
CA ASP A 350 -9.40 38.87 20.88
C ASP A 350 -8.22 37.90 20.93
N ALA A 351 -7.49 37.71 19.82
CA ALA A 351 -6.35 36.81 19.77
C ALA A 351 -5.11 37.43 20.42
N LYS A 352 -4.39 36.63 21.21
CA LYS A 352 -3.05 36.97 21.69
C LYS A 352 -2.06 36.79 20.55
N ILE A 353 -1.53 37.90 20.04
CA ILE A 353 -0.46 37.89 19.03
C ILE A 353 0.87 38.02 19.77
N ASP A 354 1.67 36.97 19.73
CA ASP A 354 2.98 36.91 20.39
C ASP A 354 4.04 37.73 19.62
N GLY A 355 3.83 37.92 18.31
CA GLY A 355 4.70 38.74 17.47
C GLY A 355 4.71 38.30 16.01
N VAL A 356 5.83 38.54 15.34
CA VAL A 356 6.10 38.09 13.97
C VAL A 356 7.34 37.20 13.96
N ILE A 357 7.21 36.03 13.35
CA ILE A 357 8.35 35.15 13.05
C ILE A 357 9.00 35.63 11.77
N VAL A 358 10.30 35.90 11.85
CA VAL A 358 11.18 36.10 10.71
C VAL A 358 11.87 34.77 10.43
N SER A 359 11.67 34.20 9.25
CA SER A 359 12.13 32.86 8.88
C SER A 359 12.90 32.90 7.57
N GLU A 360 13.96 32.10 7.47
CA GLU A 360 14.62 31.81 6.20
C GLU A 360 13.63 31.15 5.22
N MET A 361 13.77 31.46 3.93
CA MET A 361 13.02 30.80 2.86
C MET A 361 13.59 29.38 2.66
N ALA A 362 12.71 28.37 2.70
CA ALA A 362 13.12 27.01 2.36
C ALA A 362 13.62 26.95 0.90
N GLY A 363 14.68 26.16 0.67
CA GLY A 363 15.21 25.92 -0.67
C GLY A 363 14.28 25.09 -1.55
N GLU A 364 14.71 24.83 -2.79
CA GLU A 364 13.99 23.94 -3.68
C GLU A 364 13.93 22.51 -3.10
N GLY A 365 12.75 21.88 -3.19
CA GLY A 365 12.53 20.53 -2.70
C GLY A 365 11.15 20.01 -3.04
N VAL A 366 10.88 18.77 -2.64
CA VAL A 366 9.54 18.18 -2.74
C VAL A 366 8.79 18.49 -1.45
N GLU A 367 7.70 19.25 -1.56
CA GLU A 367 6.84 19.52 -0.43
C GLU A 367 6.14 18.23 0.01
N THR A 368 6.13 17.95 1.31
CA THR A 368 5.43 16.81 1.92
C THR A 368 4.65 17.26 3.14
N VAL A 369 3.60 16.52 3.49
CA VAL A 369 2.80 16.77 4.69
C VAL A 369 2.84 15.57 5.61
N ILE A 370 3.01 15.84 6.91
CA ILE A 370 2.82 14.88 8.00
C ILE A 370 1.74 15.44 8.91
N GLY A 371 0.75 14.63 9.24
CA GLY A 371 -0.31 15.00 10.18
C GLY A 371 -0.53 13.91 11.22
N VAL A 372 -1.08 14.30 12.36
CA VAL A 372 -1.50 13.37 13.40
C VAL A 372 -2.98 13.58 13.68
N GLN A 373 -3.74 12.49 13.75
CA GLN A 373 -5.13 12.49 14.17
C GLN A 373 -5.34 11.38 15.20
N ASN A 374 -5.98 11.69 16.31
CA ASN A 374 -6.37 10.68 17.29
C ASN A 374 -7.70 10.03 16.87
N ASP A 375 -7.64 8.76 16.48
CA ASP A 375 -8.83 7.94 16.25
C ASP A 375 -9.39 7.44 17.60
N PRO A 376 -10.72 7.49 17.83
CA PRO A 376 -11.31 7.04 19.09
C PRO A 376 -11.13 5.55 19.40
N THR A 377 -10.90 4.70 18.38
CA THR A 377 -10.76 3.24 18.53
C THR A 377 -9.29 2.84 18.56
N PHE A 378 -8.48 3.39 17.65
CA PHE A 378 -7.09 2.95 17.47
C PHE A 378 -6.04 3.89 18.05
N GLY A 379 -6.44 5.07 18.55
CA GLY A 379 -5.52 6.07 19.08
C GLY A 379 -4.79 6.86 17.97
N PRO A 380 -3.53 7.26 18.20
CA PRO A 380 -2.84 8.19 17.30
C PRO A 380 -2.58 7.57 15.92
N MET A 381 -3.06 8.24 14.89
CA MET A 381 -2.82 7.92 13.49
C MET A 381 -1.95 8.97 12.85
N ILE A 382 -0.91 8.52 12.16
CA ILE A 382 -0.04 9.38 11.36
C ILE A 382 -0.55 9.36 9.92
N MET A 383 -0.63 10.53 9.31
CA MET A 383 -0.86 10.75 7.90
C MET A 383 0.44 11.21 7.25
N PHE A 384 0.78 10.68 6.07
CA PHE A 384 1.87 11.16 5.24
C PHE A 384 1.40 11.29 3.79
N GLY A 385 1.77 12.37 3.11
CA GLY A 385 1.51 12.57 1.69
C GLY A 385 2.44 13.59 1.06
N LEU A 386 2.35 13.75 -0.27
CA LEU A 386 2.91 14.92 -0.93
C LEU A 386 2.17 16.16 -0.45
N GLY A 387 2.88 17.26 -0.24
CA GLY A 387 2.41 18.54 0.29
C GLY A 387 1.88 19.49 -0.80
N GLY A 388 1.55 20.72 -0.39
CA GLY A 388 1.05 21.77 -1.26
C GLY A 388 -0.43 21.63 -1.63
N VAL A 389 -0.90 22.50 -2.52
CA VAL A 389 -2.32 22.58 -2.94
C VAL A 389 -2.88 21.27 -3.51
N PHE A 390 -2.01 20.36 -3.93
CA PHE A 390 -2.43 19.11 -4.58
C PHE A 390 -2.76 17.98 -3.59
N VAL A 391 -2.43 18.09 -2.29
CA VAL A 391 -2.79 17.04 -1.30
C VAL A 391 -4.31 16.86 -1.26
N GLU A 392 -5.04 17.97 -1.14
CA GLU A 392 -6.50 17.99 -0.98
C GLU A 392 -7.21 17.47 -2.23
N ILE A 393 -6.62 17.72 -3.40
CA ILE A 393 -7.20 17.36 -4.70
C ILE A 393 -6.88 15.91 -5.07
N LEU A 394 -5.60 15.50 -4.96
CA LEU A 394 -5.14 14.19 -5.39
C LEU A 394 -5.42 13.09 -4.35
N LYS A 395 -5.58 13.47 -3.08
CA LYS A 395 -5.77 12.56 -1.94
C LYS A 395 -4.72 11.45 -1.91
N ASP A 396 -3.49 11.78 -2.32
CA ASP A 396 -2.36 10.85 -2.35
C ASP A 396 -1.68 10.82 -0.98
N VAL A 397 -2.36 10.18 -0.04
CA VAL A 397 -1.97 10.08 1.36
C VAL A 397 -1.96 8.62 1.81
N SER A 398 -1.13 8.35 2.81
CA SER A 398 -1.02 7.07 3.49
C SER A 398 -1.24 7.29 4.99
N PHE A 399 -1.73 6.26 5.67
CA PHE A 399 -2.04 6.30 7.12
C PHE A 399 -1.40 5.12 7.85
N ARG A 400 -0.91 5.35 9.07
CA ARG A 400 -0.37 4.32 9.97
C ARG A 400 -0.76 4.58 11.42
N LEU A 401 -0.91 3.51 12.20
CA LEU A 401 -1.21 3.61 13.62
C LEU A 401 0.09 3.72 14.41
N ALA A 402 0.27 4.82 15.13
CA ALA A 402 1.38 4.99 16.03
C ALA A 402 1.15 4.19 17.33
N PRO A 403 2.22 3.65 17.94
CA PRO A 403 3.62 3.79 17.53
C PRO A 403 4.06 2.75 16.48
N PHE A 404 5.02 3.11 15.61
CA PHE A 404 5.67 2.21 14.67
C PHE A 404 7.13 2.61 14.40
N GLY A 405 7.97 1.65 14.02
CA GLY A 405 9.38 1.91 13.71
C GLY A 405 9.69 2.28 12.26
N VAL A 406 10.97 2.52 11.99
CA VAL A 406 11.49 3.09 10.74
C VAL A 406 11.09 2.28 9.49
N ASP A 407 11.03 0.96 9.58
CA ASP A 407 10.66 0.13 8.45
C ASP A 407 9.20 0.35 8.03
N GLU A 408 8.32 0.60 8.99
CA GLU A 408 6.92 0.94 8.70
C GLU A 408 6.80 2.35 8.12
N ALA A 409 7.57 3.31 8.65
CA ALA A 409 7.63 4.66 8.11
C ALA A 409 8.07 4.68 6.63
N ARG A 410 9.10 3.91 6.28
CA ARG A 410 9.56 3.77 4.89
C ARG A 410 8.50 3.15 3.98
N ARG A 411 7.76 2.15 4.47
CA ARG A 411 6.64 1.56 3.72
C ARG A 411 5.52 2.58 3.48
N MET A 412 5.20 3.37 4.50
CA MET A 412 4.21 4.44 4.43
C MET A 412 4.60 5.46 3.34
N ILE A 413 5.86 5.89 3.31
CA ILE A 413 6.39 6.81 2.29
C ILE A 413 6.38 6.19 0.89
N ALA A 414 6.70 4.91 0.76
CA ALA A 414 6.72 4.21 -0.54
C ALA A 414 5.31 3.90 -1.10
N GLU A 415 4.27 3.97 -0.28
CA GLU A 415 2.89 3.61 -0.66
C GLU A 415 2.17 4.71 -1.44
N ILE A 416 2.57 5.98 -1.27
CA ILE A 416 1.95 7.07 -2.01
C ILE A 416 2.25 6.92 -3.51
N LYS A 417 1.28 7.25 -4.36
CA LYS A 417 1.39 7.14 -5.83
C LYS A 417 2.53 8.00 -6.36
N GLY A 418 2.75 9.15 -5.73
CA GLY A 418 3.82 10.09 -6.01
C GLY A 418 5.20 9.72 -5.44
N ALA A 419 5.38 8.55 -4.81
CA ALA A 419 6.64 8.16 -4.18
C ALA A 419 7.86 8.28 -5.12
N LYS A 420 7.68 8.07 -6.42
CA LYS A 420 8.76 8.21 -7.43
C LYS A 420 9.32 9.64 -7.52
N ILE A 421 8.53 10.66 -7.14
CA ILE A 421 8.99 12.06 -7.14
C ILE A 421 10.05 12.26 -6.04
N LEU A 422 9.91 11.56 -4.91
CA LEU A 422 10.88 11.56 -3.80
C LEU A 422 12.19 10.85 -4.15
N GLN A 423 12.28 10.19 -5.30
CA GLN A 423 13.49 9.54 -5.80
C GLN A 423 14.22 10.41 -6.84
N GLY A 424 13.77 11.66 -7.01
CA GLY A 424 14.20 12.56 -8.07
C GLY A 424 13.35 12.39 -9.33
N ALA A 425 12.93 13.52 -9.91
CA ALA A 425 12.22 13.58 -11.17
C ALA A 425 12.84 14.65 -12.07
N ARG A 426 12.98 14.35 -13.38
CA ARG A 426 13.43 15.33 -14.39
C ARG A 426 14.74 16.07 -14.05
N GLY A 427 15.72 15.36 -13.46
CA GLY A 427 17.04 15.91 -13.14
C GLY A 427 17.20 16.42 -11.71
N SER A 428 16.13 16.47 -10.91
CA SER A 428 16.21 16.70 -9.47
C SER A 428 16.87 15.50 -8.79
N LYS A 429 17.69 15.76 -7.77
CA LYS A 429 18.20 14.72 -6.87
C LYS A 429 17.06 14.23 -5.93
N PRO A 430 17.15 13.00 -5.39
CA PRO A 430 16.26 12.52 -4.33
C PRO A 430 16.22 13.45 -3.11
#